data_AF-A0A7W9FME4-F1
#
_entry.id   AF-A0A7W9FME4-F1
#
_cell.length_a   1.000
_cell.length_b   1.000
_cell.length_c   1.000
_cell.angle_alpha   90.00
_cell.angle_beta   90.00
_cell.angle_gamma   90.00
#
_symmetry.space_group_name_H-M   'P 1'
#
loop_
_entity.id
_entity.type
_entity.pdbx_description
1 polymer ?
#
loop_
_entity_poly.entity_id
_entity_poly.type
_entity_poly.pdbx_seq_one_letter_code
_entity_poly.pdbx_strand_id
1 'polypeptide(L)'
;MDSLAETLSSAEIETVRRALKATVEGSFFPDWEFETLIGVDRGTVQQVHEDWPIQTVDQAEFSCAVIGSMNSLIGYPHGKDDELAIYVPEGRSAIQEAMQRLTSLGV
;
A
#
# COMPACT_ATOMS: atom_id res chain seq x y z
N MET A 1 -11.75 15.69 12.69
CA MET A 1 -10.60 15.19 11.91
C MET A 1 -11.25 14.43 10.79
N ASP A 2 -11.14 14.94 9.56
CA ASP A 2 -11.80 14.31 8.42
C ASP A 2 -11.20 12.93 8.20
N SER A 3 -12.04 11.94 7.94
CA SER A 3 -11.57 10.59 7.68
C SER A 3 -10.81 10.54 6.34
N LEU A 4 -9.96 9.53 6.14
CA LEU A 4 -9.31 9.31 4.84
C LEU A 4 -10.35 9.12 3.73
N ALA A 5 -11.51 8.52 4.05
CA ALA A 5 -12.63 8.36 3.13
C ALA A 5 -13.23 9.70 2.65
N GLU A 6 -13.16 10.75 3.46
CA GLU A 6 -13.64 12.10 3.10
C GLU A 6 -12.56 12.94 2.43
N THR A 7 -11.29 12.65 2.72
CA THR A 7 -10.14 13.46 2.30
C THR A 7 -9.53 13.01 0.96
N LEU A 8 -9.59 11.71 0.67
CA LEU A 8 -9.07 11.11 -0.55
C LEU A 8 -10.17 11.01 -1.60
N SER A 9 -9.77 11.17 -2.86
CA SER A 9 -10.63 10.82 -3.99
C SER A 9 -10.85 9.30 -4.07
N SER A 10 -11.93 8.88 -4.73
CA SER A 10 -12.21 7.46 -4.96
C SER A 10 -11.08 6.76 -5.74
N ALA A 11 -10.38 7.49 -6.62
CA ALA A 11 -9.26 6.96 -7.38
C ALA A 11 -8.03 6.72 -6.50
N GLU A 12 -7.72 7.64 -5.59
CA GLU A 12 -6.63 7.47 -4.61
C GLU A 12 -6.92 6.30 -3.67
N ILE A 13 -8.14 6.21 -3.14
CA ILE A 13 -8.58 5.10 -2.27
C ILE A 13 -8.39 3.76 -2.99
N GLU A 14 -8.86 3.67 -4.23
CA GLU A 14 -8.77 2.42 -5.00
C GLU A 14 -7.32 2.06 -5.36
N THR A 15 -6.49 3.05 -5.69
CA THR A 15 -5.06 2.83 -5.97
C THR A 15 -4.35 2.24 -4.76
N VAL A 16 -4.57 2.81 -3.57
CA VAL A 16 -3.97 2.30 -2.32
C VAL A 16 -4.49 0.91 -1.99
N ARG A 17 -5.80 0.68 -2.13
CA ARG A 17 -6.40 -0.64 -1.91
C ARG A 17 -5.77 -1.70 -2.81
N ARG A 18 -5.58 -1.40 -4.09
CA ARG A 18 -4.94 -2.30 -5.06
C ARG A 18 -3.46 -2.53 -4.74
N ALA A 19 -2.75 -1.50 -4.30
CA ALA A 19 -1.35 -1.64 -3.87
C ALA A 19 -1.23 -2.56 -2.65
N LEU A 20 -2.08 -2.38 -1.63
CA LEU A 20 -2.13 -3.27 -0.46
C LEU A 20 -2.44 -4.71 -0.87
N LYS A 21 -3.43 -4.91 -1.76
CA LYS A 21 -3.76 -6.22 -2.32
C LYS A 21 -2.57 -6.84 -3.06
N ALA A 22 -1.87 -6.07 -3.89
CA ALA A 22 -0.68 -6.52 -4.61
C ALA A 22 0.42 -6.97 -3.65
N THR A 23 0.64 -6.23 -2.56
CA THR A 23 1.62 -6.60 -1.53
C THR A 23 1.26 -7.95 -0.90
N VAL A 24 -0.01 -8.20 -0.60
CA VAL A 24 -0.42 -9.45 0.08
C VAL A 24 -0.45 -10.65 -0.87
N GLU A 25 -1.11 -10.52 -2.02
CA GLU A 25 -1.41 -11.63 -2.93
C GLU A 25 -0.34 -11.82 -4.01
N GLY A 26 0.42 -10.77 -4.33
CA GLY A 26 1.44 -10.79 -5.35
C GLY A 26 2.74 -11.41 -4.89
N SER A 27 3.52 -11.89 -5.85
CA SER A 27 4.80 -12.55 -5.62
C SER A 27 5.99 -11.57 -5.62
N PHE A 28 5.74 -10.28 -5.32
CA PHE A 28 6.75 -9.22 -5.38
C PHE A 28 7.85 -9.35 -4.33
N PHE A 29 7.50 -9.86 -3.15
CA PHE A 29 8.35 -9.89 -1.97
C PHE A 29 8.47 -11.31 -1.43
N PRO A 30 9.68 -11.85 -1.26
CA PRO A 30 9.88 -13.16 -0.64
C PRO A 30 9.53 -13.09 0.85
N ASP A 31 8.98 -14.16 1.40
CA ASP A 31 8.46 -14.16 2.78
C ASP A 31 9.51 -13.82 3.84
N TRP A 32 10.77 -14.21 3.62
CA TRP A 32 11.86 -13.93 4.57
C TRP A 32 12.24 -12.44 4.64
N GLU A 33 11.95 -11.66 3.60
CA GLU A 33 12.29 -10.23 3.53
C GLU A 33 11.06 -9.32 3.72
N PHE A 34 9.85 -9.90 3.67
CA PHE A 34 8.60 -9.15 3.66
C PHE A 34 8.51 -8.12 4.79
N GLU A 35 8.66 -8.57 6.04
CA GLU A 35 8.55 -7.68 7.21
C GLU A 35 9.69 -6.64 7.24
N THR A 36 10.87 -6.97 6.72
CA THR A 36 11.99 -6.02 6.63
C THR A 36 11.70 -4.91 5.61
N LEU A 37 11.05 -5.22 4.50
CA LEU A 37 10.71 -4.25 3.45
C LEU A 37 9.50 -3.39 3.84
N ILE A 38 8.47 -4.00 4.41
CA ILE A 38 7.20 -3.32 4.72
C ILE A 38 7.20 -2.68 6.11
N GLY A 39 7.96 -3.24 7.05
CA GLY A 39 7.99 -2.83 8.46
C GLY A 39 6.94 -3.51 9.35
N VAL A 40 6.06 -4.32 8.75
CA VAL A 40 5.06 -5.16 9.42
C VAL A 40 4.90 -6.49 8.68
N ASP A 41 4.33 -7.49 9.34
CA ASP A 41 4.07 -8.78 8.71
C ASP A 41 2.93 -8.75 7.68
N ARG A 42 2.83 -9.82 6.87
CA ARG A 42 1.83 -9.93 5.79
C ARG A 42 0.39 -9.98 6.32
N GLY A 43 0.17 -10.48 7.53
CA GLY A 43 -1.13 -10.52 8.18
C GLY A 43 -1.62 -9.12 8.53
N THR A 44 -0.74 -8.26 9.05
CA THR A 44 -1.06 -6.85 9.32
C THR A 44 -1.40 -6.10 8.04
N VAL A 45 -0.66 -6.32 6.94
CA VAL A 45 -1.02 -5.72 5.64
C VAL A 45 -2.38 -6.21 5.14
N GLN A 46 -2.68 -7.50 5.32
CA GLN A 46 -4.00 -8.05 4.97
C GLN A 46 -5.13 -7.42 5.78
N GLN A 47 -4.96 -7.25 7.10
CA GLN A 47 -5.95 -6.57 7.94
C GLN A 47 -6.20 -5.14 7.46
N VAL A 48 -5.12 -4.40 7.19
CA VAL A 48 -5.22 -3.02 6.67
C VAL A 48 -5.88 -2.99 5.29
N HIS A 49 -5.60 -3.95 4.41
CA HIS A 49 -6.26 -4.08 3.11
C HIS A 49 -7.78 -4.29 3.24
N GLU A 50 -8.21 -5.15 4.16
CA GLU A 50 -9.62 -5.47 4.37
C GLU A 50 -10.43 -4.29 4.93
N ASP A 51 -9.81 -3.49 5.81
CA ASP A 51 -10.45 -2.36 6.47
C ASP A 51 -10.25 -1.02 5.73
N TRP A 52 -9.34 -0.96 4.76
CA TRP A 52 -9.01 0.27 4.04
C TRP A 52 -10.27 0.94 3.43
N PRO A 53 -10.46 2.28 3.62
CA PRO A 53 -9.51 3.27 4.15
C PRO A 53 -9.65 3.57 5.65
N ILE A 54 -10.26 2.67 6.43
CA ILE A 54 -10.45 2.85 7.87
C ILE A 54 -9.20 2.32 8.59
N GLN A 55 -8.66 3.13 9.50
CA GLN A 55 -7.57 2.70 10.36
C GLN A 55 -8.11 1.89 11.55
N THR A 56 -7.80 0.60 11.57
CA THR A 56 -8.23 -0.35 12.60
C THR A 56 -7.07 -0.91 13.44
N VAL A 57 -5.83 -0.68 13.00
CA VAL A 57 -4.58 -0.99 13.71
C VAL A 57 -3.96 0.29 14.26
N ASP A 58 -2.87 0.17 15.03
CA ASP A 58 -2.20 1.36 15.55
C ASP A 58 -1.56 2.21 14.43
N GLN A 59 -1.25 3.48 14.74
CA GLN A 59 -0.75 4.41 13.74
C GLN A 59 0.55 3.95 13.08
N ALA A 60 1.46 3.38 13.85
CA ALA A 60 2.76 2.96 13.31
C ALA A 60 2.58 1.77 12.37
N GLU A 61 1.79 0.78 12.78
CA GLU A 61 1.45 -0.38 11.95
C GLU A 61 0.71 0.03 10.67
N PHE A 62 -0.25 0.96 10.78
CA PHE A 62 -1.00 1.47 9.63
C PHE A 62 -0.09 2.18 8.63
N SER A 63 0.74 3.11 9.12
CA SER A 63 1.72 3.83 8.30
C SER A 63 2.71 2.87 7.63
N CYS A 64 3.26 1.90 8.36
CA CYS A 64 4.14 0.88 7.80
C CYS A 64 3.43 0.03 6.73
N ALA A 65 2.23 -0.47 6.99
CA ALA A 65 1.49 -1.27 6.02
C ALA A 65 1.20 -0.49 4.73
N VAL A 66 0.71 0.75 4.85
CA VAL A 66 0.30 1.59 3.71
C VAL A 66 1.52 2.14 2.95
N ILE A 67 2.39 2.88 3.63
CA ILE A 67 3.54 3.53 3.00
C ILE A 67 4.61 2.50 2.62
N GLY A 68 4.88 1.51 3.48
CA GLY A 68 5.85 0.44 3.21
C GLY A 68 5.47 -0.39 1.99
N SER A 69 4.18 -0.73 1.82
CA SER A 69 3.66 -1.40 0.62
C SER A 69 3.93 -0.60 -0.65
N MET A 70 3.47 0.66 -0.69
CA MET A 70 3.61 1.50 -1.87
C MET A 70 5.08 1.78 -2.20
N ASN A 71 5.87 2.13 -1.20
CA ASN A 71 7.29 2.41 -1.36
C ASN A 71 8.04 1.19 -1.89
N SER A 72 7.73 -0.01 -1.39
CA SER A 72 8.35 -1.25 -1.86
C SER A 72 7.93 -1.61 -3.29
N LEU A 73 6.66 -1.45 -3.67
CA LEU A 73 6.19 -1.69 -5.05
C LEU A 73 6.78 -0.72 -6.08
N ILE A 74 7.13 0.50 -5.67
CA ILE A 74 7.75 1.49 -6.56
C ILE A 74 9.28 1.34 -6.58
N GLY A 75 9.89 1.12 -5.42
CA GLY A 75 11.34 1.26 -5.23
C GLY A 75 12.13 -0.04 -5.09
N TYR A 76 11.50 -1.13 -4.66
CA TYR A 76 12.21 -2.42 -4.55
C TYR A 76 12.42 -3.00 -5.96
N PRO A 77 13.63 -3.49 -6.28
CA PRO A 77 13.93 -4.04 -7.60
C PRO A 77 13.36 -5.45 -7.78
N HIS A 78 12.03 -5.57 -7.79
CA HIS A 78 11.33 -6.84 -8.05
C HIS A 78 11.27 -7.20 -9.55
N GLY A 79 11.34 -6.21 -10.46
CA GLY A 79 11.33 -6.45 -11.91
C GLY A 79 10.03 -7.06 -12.46
N LYS A 80 8.92 -6.82 -11.76
CA LYS A 80 7.60 -7.45 -11.99
C LYS A 80 6.53 -6.45 -12.39
N ASP A 81 6.85 -5.51 -13.28
CA ASP A 81 5.90 -4.46 -13.69
C ASP A 81 4.65 -5.04 -14.38
N ASP A 82 4.80 -6.13 -15.14
CA ASP A 82 3.67 -6.84 -15.77
C ASP A 82 2.70 -7.43 -14.73
N GLU A 83 3.23 -8.03 -13.66
CA GLU A 83 2.42 -8.55 -12.56
C GLU A 83 1.77 -7.41 -11.78
N LEU A 84 2.50 -6.31 -11.55
CA LEU A 84 1.97 -5.12 -10.90
C LEU A 84 0.79 -4.54 -11.67
N ALA A 85 0.85 -4.52 -13.01
CA ALA A 85 -0.24 -4.04 -13.87
C ALA A 85 -1.53 -4.88 -13.76
N ILE A 86 -1.47 -6.14 -13.30
CA ILE A 86 -2.66 -6.96 -13.01
C ILE A 86 -3.42 -6.39 -11.82
N TYR A 87 -2.71 -5.87 -10.82
CA TYR A 87 -3.31 -5.30 -9.61
C TYR A 87 -3.59 -3.81 -9.76
N VAL A 88 -2.63 -3.04 -10.29
CA VAL A 88 -2.70 -1.59 -10.48
C VAL A 88 -2.47 -1.26 -11.97
N PRO A 89 -3.51 -1.29 -12.81
CA PRO A 89 -3.40 -0.99 -14.24
C PRO A 89 -2.87 0.41 -14.56
N GLU A 90 -3.06 1.36 -13.65
CA GLU A 90 -2.57 2.74 -13.75
C GLU A 90 -1.04 2.84 -13.53
N GLY A 91 -0.41 1.76 -13.07
CA GLY A 91 1.03 1.61 -12.93
C GLY A 91 1.65 2.36 -11.76
N ARG A 92 2.99 2.33 -11.72
CA ARG A 92 3.80 2.87 -10.61
C ARG A 92 3.60 4.36 -10.35
N SER A 93 3.32 5.16 -11.39
CA SER A 93 3.08 6.60 -11.24
C SER A 93 1.85 6.88 -10.37
N ALA A 94 0.75 6.14 -10.55
CA ALA A 94 -0.45 6.32 -9.74
C ALA A 94 -0.21 5.97 -8.27
N ILE A 95 0.56 4.89 -8.01
CA ILE A 95 0.97 4.51 -6.65
C ILE A 95 1.81 5.63 -6.03
N GLN A 96 2.74 6.22 -6.79
CA GLN A 96 3.60 7.30 -6.32
C GLN A 96 2.81 8.56 -5.96
N GLU A 97 1.85 8.95 -6.80
CA GLU A 97 0.98 10.10 -6.54
C GLU A 97 0.11 9.89 -5.30
N ALA A 98 -0.52 8.71 -5.17
CA ALA A 98 -1.31 8.35 -4.00
C ALA A 98 -0.46 8.32 -2.71
N MET A 99 0.77 7.81 -2.78
CA MET A 99 1.70 7.80 -1.65
C MET A 99 2.07 9.22 -1.23
N GLN A 100 2.40 10.11 -2.18
CA GLN A 100 2.70 11.51 -1.89
C GLN A 100 1.51 12.22 -1.23
N ARG A 101 0.29 11.93 -1.70
CA ARG A 101 -0.93 12.45 -1.08
C ARG A 101 -1.04 12.00 0.38
N LEU A 102 -0.86 10.71 0.65
CA LEU A 102 -0.95 10.15 2.01
C LEU A 102 0.10 10.74 2.95
N THR A 103 1.36 10.82 2.51
CA THR A 103 2.42 11.45 3.32
C THR A 103 2.13 12.92 3.62
N SER A 104 1.48 13.66 2.70
CA SER A 104 1.06 15.04 2.95
C SER A 104 -0.02 15.18 4.03
N LEU A 105 -0.76 14.10 4.30
CA LEU A 105 -1.81 14.01 5.32
C LEU A 105 -1.27 13.48 6.67
N GLY A 106 0.01 13.14 6.75
CA GLY A 106 0.63 12.60 7.96
C GLY A 106 0.38 11.11 8.20
N VAL A 107 0.00 10.38 7.14
CA VAL A 107 0.08 8.90 7.12
C VAL A 107 1.52 8.47 6.96
#